data_AF-A0A0K0EP12-F1
#
_entry.id   AF-A0A0K0EP12-F1
#
_cell.length_a   1.000
_cell.length_b   1.000
_cell.length_c   1.000
_cell.angle_alpha   90.00
_cell.angle_beta   90.00
_cell.angle_gamma   90.00
#
_symmetry.space_group_name_H-M   'P 1'
#
loop_
_entity.id
_entity.type
_entity.pdbx_description
1 polymer ?
#
loop_
_entity_poly.entity_id
_entity_poly.type
_entity_poly.pdbx_seq_one_letter_code
_entity_poly.pdbx_strand_id
1 'polypeptide(L)'
;MQQKFIFLMLTLSLIFITLLIPSHVTTGNVISFDVHPVCGVHPMQAIIEKLKEEDSDLDHETIVLLLKKIKVHSPKAWKNYQNTVNAYRNCKLMASGGTLG
;
A
#
# COMPACT_ATOMS: atom_id res chain seq x y z
N MET A 1 -17.30 -28.61 41.28
CA MET A 1 -17.72 -28.48 39.86
C MET A 1 -17.70 -27.03 39.33
N GLN A 2 -17.72 -25.99 40.17
CA GLN A 2 -17.81 -24.59 39.69
C GLN A 2 -16.59 -24.07 38.92
N GLN A 3 -15.38 -24.50 39.30
CA GLN A 3 -14.14 -23.99 38.70
C GLN A 3 -13.98 -24.39 37.21
N LYS A 4 -14.47 -25.58 36.83
CA LYS A 4 -14.50 -26.04 35.44
C LYS A 4 -15.48 -25.22 34.59
N PHE A 5 -16.58 -24.77 35.19
CA PHE A 5 -17.61 -23.98 34.50
C PHE A 5 -17.13 -22.55 34.21
N ILE A 6 -16.39 -21.95 35.15
CA ILE A 6 -15.79 -20.63 34.98
C ILE A 6 -14.73 -20.67 33.86
N PHE A 7 -13.90 -21.72 33.84
CA PHE A 7 -12.89 -21.88 32.79
C PHE A 7 -13.53 -22.04 31.40
N LEU A 8 -14.61 -22.82 31.32
CA LEU A 8 -15.35 -23.02 30.06
C LEU A 8 -15.94 -21.70 29.53
N MET A 9 -16.57 -20.90 30.41
CA MET A 9 -17.13 -19.59 30.04
C MET A 9 -16.06 -18.58 29.62
N LEU A 10 -14.90 -18.61 30.27
CA LEU A 10 -13.76 -17.76 29.90
C LEU A 10 -13.20 -18.13 28.52
N THR A 11 -13.11 -19.43 28.21
CA THR A 11 -12.65 -19.86 26.88
C THR A 11 -13.65 -19.51 25.78
N LEU A 12 -14.96 -19.58 26.07
CA LEU A 12 -16.00 -19.26 25.09
C LEU A 12 -16.02 -17.76 24.75
N SER A 13 -15.80 -16.90 25.74
CA SER A 13 -15.75 -15.45 25.53
C SER A 13 -14.50 -15.01 24.75
N LEU A 14 -13.35 -15.65 25.00
CA LEU A 14 -12.12 -15.42 24.22
C LEU A 14 -12.27 -15.78 22.73
N ILE A 15 -12.99 -16.86 22.41
CA ILE A 15 -13.30 -17.25 21.03
C ILE A 15 -14.22 -16.20 20.38
N PHE A 16 -15.19 -15.67 21.12
CA PHE A 16 -16.10 -14.65 20.59
C PHE A 16 -15.39 -13.33 20.27
N ILE A 17 -14.42 -12.92 21.10
CA ILE A 17 -13.63 -11.70 20.88
C ILE A 17 -12.76 -11.84 19.62
N THR A 18 -12.18 -13.02 19.37
CA THR A 18 -11.36 -13.24 18.16
C THR A 18 -12.17 -13.27 16.86
N LEU A 19 -13.45 -13.69 16.91
CA LEU A 19 -14.38 -13.61 15.77
C LEU A 19 -14.89 -12.19 15.46
N LEU A 20 -14.86 -11.30 16.44
CA LEU A 20 -15.28 -9.89 16.31
C LEU A 20 -14.15 -8.96 15.87
N ILE A 21 -12.89 -9.40 15.91
CA ILE A 21 -11.77 -8.64 15.35
C ILE A 21 -11.86 -8.80 13.83
N PRO A 22 -12.12 -7.72 13.07
CA PRO A 22 -12.08 -7.78 11.62
C PRO A 22 -10.65 -8.16 11.24
N SER A 23 -10.44 -9.38 10.75
CA SER A 23 -9.18 -9.85 10.20
C SER A 23 -8.85 -9.21 8.84
N HIS A 24 -9.51 -8.12 8.48
CA HIS A 24 -8.98 -7.14 7.53
C HIS A 24 -7.85 -6.39 8.21
N VAL A 25 -6.77 -7.11 8.49
CA VAL A 25 -5.44 -6.56 8.24
C VAL A 25 -5.52 -6.15 6.78
N THR A 26 -5.67 -4.84 6.54
CA THR A 26 -5.32 -4.23 5.27
C THR A 26 -3.86 -4.59 5.07
N THR A 27 -3.67 -5.78 4.48
CA THR A 27 -2.45 -6.21 3.83
C THR A 27 -2.06 -5.01 3.00
N GLY A 28 -1.04 -4.30 3.50
CA GLY A 28 -0.62 -3.01 2.98
C GLY A 28 -0.54 -3.17 1.48
N ASN A 29 -1.42 -2.43 0.79
CA ASN A 29 -1.71 -2.58 -0.62
C ASN A 29 -0.40 -2.84 -1.35
N VAL A 30 -0.12 -4.11 -1.68
CA VAL A 30 0.90 -4.47 -2.63
C VAL A 30 0.52 -3.63 -3.83
N ILE A 31 1.37 -2.67 -4.20
CA ILE A 31 1.07 -1.72 -5.26
C ILE A 31 0.67 -2.56 -6.46
N SER A 32 -0.65 -2.65 -6.70
CA SER A 32 -1.17 -3.34 -7.87
C SER A 32 -0.68 -2.49 -9.02
N PHE A 33 0.26 -3.07 -9.78
CA PHE A 33 0.87 -2.47 -10.96
C PHE A 33 -0.10 -2.51 -12.16
N ASP A 34 -1.40 -2.64 -11.91
CA ASP A 34 -2.42 -2.50 -12.93
C ASP A 34 -2.59 -1.04 -13.30
N VAL A 35 -2.52 -0.80 -14.62
CA VAL A 35 -2.79 0.50 -15.21
C VAL A 35 -4.25 0.85 -14.96
N HIS A 36 -4.52 1.94 -14.25
CA HIS A 36 -5.88 2.37 -14.00
C HIS A 36 -6.44 2.98 -15.29
N PRO A 37 -7.63 2.58 -15.79
CA PRO A 37 -8.13 3.01 -17.10
C PRO A 37 -8.29 4.52 -17.24
N VAL A 38 -8.59 5.21 -16.13
CA VAL A 38 -8.74 6.68 -16.09
C VAL A 38 -7.46 7.40 -15.62
N CYS A 39 -6.71 6.77 -14.70
CA CYS A 39 -5.64 7.46 -13.97
C CYS A 39 -4.24 7.06 -14.43
N GLY A 40 -4.15 6.12 -15.39
CA GLY A 40 -2.91 5.63 -15.94
C GLY A 40 -2.08 4.80 -14.98
N VAL A 41 -0.78 4.78 -15.25
CA VAL A 41 0.25 4.01 -14.54
C VAL A 41 0.56 4.65 -13.19
N HIS A 42 0.82 3.84 -12.16
CA HIS A 42 1.24 4.35 -10.85
C HIS A 42 2.60 5.07 -10.98
N PRO A 43 2.82 6.25 -10.35
CA PRO A 43 4.06 7.02 -10.52
C PRO A 43 5.34 6.24 -10.16
N MET A 44 5.28 5.37 -9.15
CA MET A 44 6.41 4.50 -8.80
C MET A 44 6.75 3.50 -9.91
N GLN A 45 5.73 2.96 -10.59
CA GLN A 45 5.92 2.00 -11.67
C GLN A 45 6.63 2.65 -12.85
N ALA A 46 6.22 3.86 -13.23
CA ALA A 46 6.88 4.63 -14.29
C ALA A 46 8.36 4.90 -13.97
N ILE A 47 8.70 5.17 -12.70
CA ILE A 47 10.11 5.34 -12.27
C ILE A 47 10.87 4.01 -12.38
N ILE A 48 10.28 2.91 -11.92
CA ILE A 48 10.91 1.58 -11.98
C ILE A 48 11.14 1.14 -13.43
N GLU A 49 10.16 1.33 -14.30
CA GLU A 49 10.27 1.03 -15.73
C GLU A 49 11.38 1.86 -16.36
N LYS A 50 11.43 3.17 -16.08
CA LYS A 50 12.50 4.04 -16.58
C LYS A 50 13.89 3.63 -16.10
N LEU A 51 14.02 3.27 -14.82
CA LEU A 51 15.29 2.79 -14.26
C LEU A 51 15.72 1.48 -14.92
N LYS A 52 14.79 0.56 -15.19
CA LYS A 52 15.07 -0.70 -15.88
C LYS A 52 15.39 -0.53 -17.37
N GLU A 53 14.84 0.50 -18.02
CA GLU A 53 15.22 0.86 -19.38
C GLU A 53 16.67 1.36 -19.46
N GLU A 54 17.12 2.09 -18.44
CA GLU A 54 18.49 2.62 -18.38
C GLU A 54 19.50 1.59 -17.90
N ASP A 55 19.12 0.73 -16.96
CA ASP A 55 19.94 -0.36 -16.44
C ASP A 55 19.04 -1.56 -16.06
N SER A 56 19.08 -2.60 -16.90
CA SER A 56 18.21 -3.77 -16.81
C SER A 56 18.49 -4.66 -15.60
N ASP A 57 19.67 -4.54 -15.00
CA ASP A 57 20.14 -5.40 -13.91
C ASP A 57 19.82 -4.82 -12.52
N LEU A 58 19.12 -3.69 -12.48
CA LEU A 58 18.65 -3.06 -11.24
C LEU A 58 17.70 -3.97 -10.46
N ASP A 59 18.21 -4.51 -9.37
CA ASP A 59 17.43 -5.27 -8.41
C ASP A 59 16.53 -4.34 -7.56
N HIS A 60 15.51 -4.94 -6.95
CA HIS A 60 14.52 -4.21 -6.16
C HIS A 60 15.13 -3.47 -4.96
N GLU A 61 16.13 -4.05 -4.31
CA GLU A 61 16.77 -3.48 -3.12
C GLU A 61 17.56 -2.21 -3.47
N THR A 62 18.27 -2.24 -4.60
CA THR A 62 18.98 -1.08 -5.14
C THR A 62 18.01 0.06 -5.49
N ILE A 63 16.87 -0.24 -6.11
CA ILE A 63 15.83 0.77 -6.39
C ILE A 63 15.32 1.40 -5.08
N VAL A 64 15.04 0.59 -4.07
CA VAL A 64 14.59 1.10 -2.75
C VAL A 64 15.66 1.98 -2.10
N LEU A 65 16.93 1.60 -2.19
CA LEU A 65 18.05 2.41 -1.70
C LEU A 65 18.17 3.74 -2.43
N LEU A 66 18.03 3.76 -3.76
CA LEU A 66 18.02 4.99 -4.56
C LEU A 66 16.89 5.93 -4.15
N LEU A 67 15.67 5.42 -3.99
CA LEU A 67 14.53 6.21 -3.55
C LEU A 67 14.73 6.78 -2.13
N LYS A 68 15.31 6.00 -1.22
CA LYS A 68 15.69 6.48 0.13
C LYS A 68 16.71 7.61 0.05
N LYS A 69 17.73 7.49 -0.83
CA LYS A 69 18.71 8.56 -1.05
C LYS A 69 18.07 9.81 -1.64
N ILE A 70 17.19 9.69 -2.63
CA ILE A 70 16.46 10.83 -3.23
C ILE A 70 15.64 11.56 -2.17
N LYS A 71 14.96 10.83 -1.28
CA LYS A 71 14.20 11.42 -0.17
C LYS A 71 15.06 12.32 0.72
N VAL A 72 16.29 11.90 1.02
CA VAL A 72 17.20 12.61 1.92
C VAL A 72 17.96 13.74 1.21
N HIS A 73 18.51 13.45 0.03
CA HIS A 73 19.43 14.36 -0.67
C HIS A 73 18.74 15.27 -1.70
N SER A 74 17.50 14.98 -2.07
CA SER A 74 16.75 15.73 -3.10
C SER A 74 15.31 15.98 -2.65
N PRO A 75 15.09 16.74 -1.56
CA PRO A 75 13.77 16.94 -0.98
C PRO A 75 12.77 17.60 -1.94
N LYS A 76 13.23 18.44 -2.87
CA LYS A 76 12.38 19.02 -3.93
C LYS A 76 11.88 17.96 -4.91
N ALA A 77 12.76 17.05 -5.36
CA ALA A 77 12.38 15.94 -6.23
C ALA A 77 11.43 14.97 -5.49
N TRP A 78 11.72 14.69 -4.22
CA TRP A 78 10.84 13.87 -3.38
C TRP A 78 9.45 14.50 -3.21
N LYS A 79 9.37 15.82 -2.96
CA LYS A 79 8.10 16.55 -2.87
C LYS A 79 7.32 16.47 -4.18
N ASN A 80 7.98 16.62 -5.32
CA ASN A 80 7.33 16.49 -6.63
C ASN A 80 6.77 15.08 -6.82
N TYR A 81 7.55 14.04 -6.50
CA TYR A 81 7.07 12.66 -6.52
C TYR A 81 5.85 12.46 -5.62
N GLN A 82 5.87 12.98 -4.39
CA GLN A 82 4.73 12.91 -3.48
C GLN A 82 3.49 13.61 -4.03
N ASN A 83 3.64 14.77 -4.66
CA ASN A 83 2.53 15.48 -5.30
C ASN A 83 1.90 14.64 -6.43
N THR A 84 2.73 14.00 -7.26
CA THR A 84 2.24 13.13 -8.33
C THR A 84 1.51 11.90 -7.78
N VAL A 85 2.04 11.27 -6.72
CA VAL A 85 1.37 10.15 -6.04
C VAL A 85 0.03 10.58 -5.44
N ASN A 86 -0.04 11.77 -4.85
CA ASN A 86 -1.28 12.31 -4.31
C ASN A 86 -2.30 12.58 -5.43
N ALA A 87 -1.87 13.15 -6.56
CA ALA A 87 -2.75 13.37 -7.71
C ALA A 87 -3.31 12.05 -8.25
N TYR A 88 -2.48 11.01 -8.38
CA TYR A 88 -2.92 9.67 -8.77
C TYR A 88 -3.93 9.08 -7.78
N ARG A 89 -3.67 9.19 -6.47
CA ARG A 89 -4.59 8.72 -5.43
C ARG A 89 -5.93 9.45 -5.49
N ASN A 90 -5.92 10.77 -5.66
CA ASN A 90 -7.13 11.56 -5.80
C ASN A 90 -7.91 11.18 -7.05
N CYS A 91 -7.23 10.95 -8.18
CA CYS A 91 -7.86 10.44 -9.39
C CYS A 91 -8.54 9.10 -9.14
N LYS A 92 -7.86 8.15 -8.47
CA LYS A 92 -8.45 6.85 -8.11
C LYS A 92 -9.70 6.98 -7.25
N LEU A 93 -9.66 7.86 -6.25
CA LEU A 93 -10.81 8.14 -5.39
C LEU A 93 -11.98 8.67 -6.21
N MET A 94 -11.74 9.67 -7.07
CA MET A 94 -12.78 10.26 -7.92
C MET A 94 -13.35 9.27 -8.95
N ALA A 95 -12.51 8.42 -9.54
CA ALA A 95 -12.94 7.40 -10.47
C ALA A 95 -13.76 6.30 -9.78
N SER A 96 -13.36 5.86 -8.58
CA SER A 96 -14.13 4.91 -7.78
C SER A 96 -15.46 5.48 -7.27
N GLY A 97 -15.53 6.80 -7.09
CA GLY A 97 -16.75 7.52 -6.71
C GLY A 97 -17.65 7.90 -7.87
N GLY A 98 -17.34 7.47 -9.10
CA GLY A 98 -18.16 7.73 -10.30
C GLY A 98 -18.15 9.18 -10.78
N THR A 99 -17.26 10.03 -10.28
CA THR A 99 -17.20 11.46 -10.66
C THR A 99 -16.43 11.68 -11.97
N LEU A 100 -15.67 10.69 -12.41
CA LEU A 100 -14.89 10.70 -13.65
C LEU A 100 -15.40 9.65 -14.67
N GLY A 101 -16.58 9.08 -14.43
CA GLY A 101 -17.22 8.08 -15.29
C GLY A 101 -18.37 8.66 -16.10
#